data_AF-A0A6P1ZM60-F1
#
_entry.id   AF-A0A6P1ZM60-F1
#
_cell.length_a   1.000
_cell.length_b   1.000
_cell.length_c   1.000
_cell.angle_alpha   90.00
_cell.angle_beta   90.00
_cell.angle_gamma   90.00
#
_symmetry.space_group_name_H-M   'P 1'
#
loop_
_entity.id
_entity.type
_entity.pdbx_description
1 polymer ?
#
loop_
_entity_poly.entity_id
_entity_poly.type
_entity_poly.pdbx_seq_one_letter_code
_entity_poly.pdbx_strand_id
1 'polypeptide(L)'
;MLKTWKHAFKDSRWTLVDNPDDYSLHPQITTLTDLKAYLDVVHAKYCLIKPYFEHPKYPLVDARELLPSFESDPFEYEELPGFSMVAFERPMEYFDEIFQFDILHSLLDQNDTAQGMACPLEPAVLQNNLQTLLNRLPKRMQDDLSEKFSNRDVTDLDHYHEMLPFLLQMDRAHVLARDMYDNFILTGVYGSFPSDLDTEIKRFGLRIGKFTVGDSIRYELHRIFVYTFLMELYGFPIVSERRTSSALFARKLHKLGERFLVRVLGQSDRTITTLYSEDGEKRYPRVEKLALVRVEKEQKDVIRLLKDGGYFIDPKKLVVLLRVRYKQHKFNPHNVRQDRALSVENQEVIHPLTGRAYTGLNIIKDATNMFLRLNDIVRGEYVGTIVFKRNEVVENTDTDEKRLKFLYSWLSKHQRRIISYSDDFYAKVVQVLDNYLLNPENYDVFQNSYDLYHEVWAKYSYIQQARKVRHLEEISDGVDRKGNRISHLDRLKEACELLQELKFEIVNYFEDLVQSVIGISESMLSDRYLARKYMEKKEEELTDYGKTVKRNYGKLVSLLDEFKSIRKTRAELLPSLLETG
;
A
#
# COMPACT_ATOMS: atom_id res chain seq x y z
N MET A 1 -23.25 -7.61 -18.51
CA MET A 1 -22.43 -6.58 -19.20
C MET A 1 -23.05 -5.21 -18.95
N LEU A 2 -22.27 -4.20 -18.57
CA LEU A 2 -22.78 -2.83 -18.51
C LEU A 2 -22.83 -2.20 -19.90
N LYS A 3 -23.99 -1.68 -20.26
CA LYS A 3 -24.15 -0.81 -21.44
C LYS A 3 -23.96 0.66 -21.08
N THR A 4 -24.28 1.03 -19.85
CA THR A 4 -24.21 2.38 -19.30
C THR A 4 -23.81 2.28 -17.83
N TRP A 5 -23.16 3.30 -17.27
CA TRP A 5 -22.80 3.33 -15.85
C TRP A 5 -24.03 3.29 -14.93
N LYS A 6 -25.19 3.76 -15.39
CA LYS A 6 -26.46 3.74 -14.63
C LYS A 6 -26.88 2.32 -14.23
N HIS A 7 -26.56 1.33 -15.06
CA HIS A 7 -26.85 -0.08 -14.77
C HIS A 7 -25.85 -0.74 -13.80
N ALA A 8 -24.82 -0.02 -13.33
CA ALA A 8 -23.88 -0.57 -12.37
C ALA A 8 -24.60 -0.94 -11.07
N PHE A 9 -24.33 -2.14 -10.56
CA PHE A 9 -24.87 -2.66 -9.31
C PHE A 9 -26.40 -2.71 -9.20
N LYS A 10 -27.12 -2.68 -10.32
CA LYS A 10 -28.60 -2.75 -10.35
C LYS A 10 -29.17 -4.03 -9.71
N ASP A 11 -28.42 -5.12 -9.76
CA ASP A 11 -28.81 -6.45 -9.24
C ASP A 11 -28.09 -6.75 -7.91
N SER A 12 -27.55 -5.72 -7.25
CA SER A 12 -26.85 -5.86 -5.97
C SER A 12 -27.82 -5.86 -4.79
N ARG A 13 -27.37 -6.28 -3.60
CA ARG A 13 -28.16 -6.13 -2.35
C ARG A 13 -28.50 -4.66 -2.04
N TRP A 14 -27.69 -3.74 -2.57
CA TRP A 14 -27.75 -2.31 -2.32
C TRP A 14 -28.27 -1.56 -3.55
N THR A 15 -29.25 -2.11 -4.28
CA THR A 15 -29.79 -1.51 -5.50
C THR A 15 -30.12 -0.05 -5.29
N LEU A 16 -29.42 0.83 -6.03
CA LEU A 16 -29.62 2.27 -5.95
C LEU A 16 -30.74 2.63 -6.93
N VAL A 17 -31.92 2.94 -6.41
CA VAL A 17 -33.08 3.33 -7.22
C VAL A 17 -32.92 4.80 -7.62
N ASP A 18 -32.89 5.07 -8.92
CA ASP A 18 -32.79 6.45 -9.44
C ASP A 18 -34.17 7.19 -9.37
N ASN A 19 -35.23 6.58 -8.81
CA ASN A 19 -36.60 7.11 -8.81
C ASN A 19 -37.10 7.36 -7.36
N PRO A 20 -37.40 8.61 -6.97
CA PRO A 20 -37.71 8.98 -5.58
C PRO A 20 -39.02 8.38 -5.04
N ASP A 21 -39.93 7.90 -5.90
CA ASP A 21 -41.22 7.31 -5.50
C ASP A 21 -41.13 5.82 -5.18
N ASP A 22 -40.01 5.16 -5.52
CA ASP A 22 -39.82 3.73 -5.33
C ASP A 22 -38.91 3.53 -4.11
N TYR A 23 -39.46 3.73 -2.91
CA TYR A 23 -38.80 3.43 -1.64
C TYR A 23 -38.61 1.91 -1.53
N SER A 24 -37.57 1.39 -2.15
CA SER A 24 -37.07 0.07 -1.79
C SER A 24 -36.49 0.19 -0.39
N LEU A 25 -37.11 -0.46 0.60
CA LEU A 25 -36.59 -0.60 1.96
C LEU A 25 -35.13 -1.08 1.89
N HIS A 26 -34.18 -0.15 1.97
CA HIS A 26 -32.79 -0.51 2.10
C HIS A 26 -32.65 -1.28 3.42
N PRO A 27 -31.87 -2.38 3.46
CA PRO A 27 -31.62 -3.06 4.71
C PRO A 27 -30.97 -2.06 5.67
N GLN A 28 -31.50 -1.95 6.90
CA GLN A 28 -30.91 -1.09 7.93
C GLN A 28 -29.41 -1.35 8.05
N ILE A 29 -28.62 -0.30 7.86
CA ILE A 29 -27.17 -0.35 7.91
C ILE A 29 -26.76 0.06 9.31
N THR A 30 -26.49 -0.94 10.15
CA THR A 30 -26.09 -0.73 11.55
C THR A 30 -24.63 -1.06 11.79
N THR A 31 -24.04 -1.98 11.04
CA THR A 31 -22.64 -2.42 11.24
C THR A 31 -21.67 -1.73 10.28
N LEU A 32 -20.41 -1.52 10.71
CA LEU A 32 -19.36 -1.04 9.80
C LEU A 32 -19.14 -1.96 8.59
N THR A 33 -19.40 -3.26 8.74
CA THR A 33 -19.25 -4.22 7.64
C THR A 33 -20.30 -4.00 6.56
N ASP A 34 -21.57 -3.83 6.96
CA ASP A 34 -22.66 -3.53 6.03
C ASP A 34 -22.46 -2.13 5.41
N LEU A 35 -22.07 -1.13 6.21
CA LEU A 35 -21.79 0.22 5.70
C LEU A 35 -20.67 0.17 4.66
N LYS A 36 -19.58 -0.54 4.93
CA LYS A 36 -18.48 -0.70 3.97
C LYS A 36 -18.97 -1.33 2.68
N ALA A 37 -19.82 -2.36 2.75
CA ALA A 37 -20.35 -3.04 1.57
C ALA A 37 -21.26 -2.12 0.73
N TYR A 38 -22.09 -1.31 1.38
CA TYR A 38 -22.90 -0.28 0.74
C TYR A 38 -22.02 0.79 0.06
N LEU A 39 -21.05 1.34 0.79
CA LEU A 39 -20.13 2.35 0.28
C LEU A 39 -19.22 1.85 -0.84
N ASP A 40 -18.86 0.55 -0.85
CA ASP A 40 -18.13 -0.05 -1.97
C ASP A 40 -18.96 -0.01 -3.27
N VAL A 41 -20.30 -0.16 -3.19
CA VAL A 41 -21.21 -0.03 -4.34
C VAL A 41 -21.35 1.43 -4.76
N VAL A 42 -21.71 2.31 -3.83
CA VAL A 42 -21.98 3.73 -4.12
C VAL A 42 -20.72 4.41 -4.67
N HIS A 43 -19.59 4.30 -3.96
CA HIS A 43 -18.35 4.93 -4.41
C HIS A 43 -17.80 4.30 -5.69
N ALA A 44 -17.93 2.99 -5.91
CA ALA A 44 -17.52 2.41 -7.19
C ALA A 44 -18.39 2.93 -8.34
N LYS A 45 -19.72 3.02 -8.16
CA LYS A 45 -20.65 3.53 -9.19
C LYS A 45 -20.31 4.97 -9.56
N TYR A 46 -20.25 5.87 -8.57
CA TYR A 46 -20.15 7.31 -8.82
C TYR A 46 -18.72 7.84 -8.95
N CYS A 47 -17.74 7.22 -8.29
CA CYS A 47 -16.37 7.74 -8.27
C CYS A 47 -15.41 7.02 -9.20
N LEU A 48 -15.73 5.80 -9.66
CA LEU A 48 -14.88 5.03 -10.57
C LEU A 48 -15.57 4.74 -11.91
N ILE A 49 -16.72 4.07 -11.88
CA ILE A 49 -17.42 3.59 -13.09
C ILE A 49 -18.01 4.78 -13.86
N LYS A 50 -18.76 5.67 -13.23
CA LYS A 50 -19.33 6.84 -13.90
C LYS A 50 -18.25 7.71 -14.58
N PRO A 51 -17.16 8.13 -13.90
CA PRO A 51 -16.07 8.85 -14.56
C PRO A 51 -15.42 8.07 -15.71
N TYR A 52 -15.29 6.75 -15.60
CA TYR A 52 -14.77 5.93 -16.69
C TYR A 52 -15.64 5.99 -17.97
N PHE A 53 -16.96 6.09 -17.82
CA PHE A 53 -17.87 6.25 -18.95
C PHE A 53 -17.97 7.70 -19.46
N GLU A 54 -17.77 8.69 -18.59
CA GLU A 54 -17.89 10.12 -18.93
C GLU A 54 -16.62 10.71 -19.53
N HIS A 55 -15.43 10.23 -19.12
CA HIS A 55 -14.14 10.69 -19.64
C HIS A 55 -13.58 9.73 -20.71
N PRO A 56 -13.49 10.12 -22.00
CA PRO A 56 -13.03 9.23 -23.08
C PRO A 56 -11.62 8.66 -22.88
N LYS A 57 -10.75 9.43 -22.21
CA LYS A 57 -9.36 9.08 -21.89
C LYS A 57 -9.17 8.80 -20.39
N TYR A 58 -10.16 8.17 -19.75
CA TYR A 58 -10.03 7.82 -18.33
C TYR A 58 -8.73 7.03 -18.06
N PRO A 59 -7.86 7.51 -17.15
CA PRO A 59 -6.58 6.91 -16.85
C PRO A 59 -6.77 5.65 -16.00
N LEU A 60 -6.81 4.47 -16.61
CA LEU A 60 -6.91 3.21 -15.85
C LEU A 60 -5.70 3.01 -14.93
N VAL A 61 -5.93 2.42 -13.76
CA VAL A 61 -4.86 2.09 -12.81
C VAL A 61 -4.10 0.88 -13.34
N ASP A 62 -2.79 1.00 -13.47
CA ASP A 62 -1.94 -0.15 -13.78
C ASP A 62 -1.91 -1.09 -12.56
N ALA A 63 -2.06 -2.40 -12.76
CA ALA A 63 -2.07 -3.38 -11.67
C ALA A 63 -0.83 -3.27 -10.75
N ARG A 64 0.30 -2.75 -11.28
CA ARG A 64 1.53 -2.51 -10.53
C ARG A 64 1.43 -1.36 -9.53
N GLU A 65 0.60 -0.36 -9.76
CA GLU A 65 0.38 0.76 -8.85
C GLU A 65 -0.32 0.30 -7.56
N LEU A 66 -1.04 -0.82 -7.63
CA LEU A 66 -1.66 -1.48 -6.48
C LEU A 66 -0.68 -2.37 -5.70
N LEU A 67 0.59 -2.47 -6.10
CA LEU A 67 1.59 -3.24 -5.36
C LEU A 67 2.35 -2.38 -4.34
N PRO A 68 2.62 -2.88 -3.12
CA PRO A 68 3.34 -2.14 -2.09
C PRO A 68 4.75 -1.69 -2.49
N SER A 69 5.13 -0.58 -1.85
CA SER A 69 5.95 0.55 -2.35
C SER A 69 5.23 1.41 -3.37
N PHE A 70 4.06 1.91 -2.98
CA PHE A 70 3.26 2.82 -3.81
C PHE A 70 4.12 3.99 -4.28
N GLU A 71 4.15 4.22 -5.59
CA GLU A 71 4.88 5.35 -6.16
C GLU A 71 4.06 6.63 -5.99
N SER A 72 4.78 7.74 -5.81
CA SER A 72 4.21 9.06 -5.97
C SER A 72 3.95 9.29 -7.45
N ASP A 73 2.69 9.28 -7.87
CA ASP A 73 2.30 9.83 -9.17
C ASP A 73 2.23 11.36 -9.02
N PRO A 74 3.13 12.13 -9.66
CA PRO A 74 3.09 13.58 -9.58
C PRO A 74 1.93 14.18 -10.41
N PHE A 75 1.28 13.38 -11.28
CA PHE A 75 0.22 13.88 -12.15
C PHE A 75 -1.13 13.85 -11.43
N GLU A 76 -1.76 15.01 -11.30
CA GLU A 76 -3.12 15.13 -10.77
C GLU A 76 -4.14 15.24 -11.91
N TYR A 77 -5.14 14.36 -11.89
CA TYR A 77 -6.25 14.39 -12.82
C TYR A 77 -7.37 15.25 -12.24
N GLU A 78 -7.27 16.58 -12.37
CA GLU A 78 -8.20 17.55 -11.76
C GLU A 78 -9.68 17.31 -12.11
N GLU A 79 -9.94 16.76 -13.30
CA GLU A 79 -11.29 16.43 -13.76
C GLU A 79 -11.92 15.23 -13.04
N LEU A 80 -11.10 14.39 -12.40
CA LEU A 80 -11.57 13.20 -11.69
C LEU A 80 -12.03 13.55 -10.27
N PRO A 81 -12.98 12.77 -9.72
CA PRO A 81 -13.45 12.99 -8.35
C PRO A 81 -12.35 12.68 -7.33
N GLY A 82 -12.35 13.43 -6.23
CA GLY A 82 -11.53 13.15 -5.05
C GLY A 82 -12.33 13.46 -3.80
N PHE A 83 -12.15 12.66 -2.74
CA PHE A 83 -12.83 12.88 -1.47
C PHE A 83 -12.10 12.25 -0.30
N SER A 84 -12.46 12.70 0.90
CA SER A 84 -12.19 12.02 2.16
C SER A 84 -13.50 11.79 2.89
N MET A 85 -13.57 10.70 3.65
CA MET A 85 -14.73 10.35 4.45
C MET A 85 -14.27 9.62 5.71
N VAL A 86 -14.94 9.88 6.83
CA VAL A 86 -14.84 9.05 8.03
C VAL A 86 -16.23 8.58 8.46
N ALA A 87 -16.32 7.36 8.95
CA ALA A 87 -17.50 6.79 9.57
C ALA A 87 -17.17 6.26 10.97
N PHE A 88 -18.04 6.52 11.95
CA PHE A 88 -17.91 6.05 13.33
C PHE A 88 -19.03 5.10 13.72
N GLU A 89 -18.70 3.95 14.31
CA GLU A 89 -19.70 2.98 14.81
C GLU A 89 -20.22 3.38 16.21
N ARG A 90 -20.56 4.66 16.36
CA ARG A 90 -21.12 5.28 17.56
C ARG A 90 -21.78 6.62 17.19
N PRO A 91 -22.62 7.19 18.05
CA PRO A 91 -23.04 8.60 17.94
C PRO A 91 -21.87 9.58 18.04
N MET A 92 -22.04 10.75 17.44
CA MET A 92 -21.05 11.84 17.50
C MET A 92 -21.27 12.72 18.72
N GLU A 93 -20.19 13.01 19.44
CA GLU A 93 -20.20 13.93 20.58
C GLU A 93 -19.30 15.12 20.28
N TYR A 94 -19.86 16.15 19.65
CA TYR A 94 -19.08 17.24 19.03
C TYR A 94 -18.01 17.86 19.94
N PHE A 95 -18.28 17.98 21.24
CA PHE A 95 -17.33 18.54 22.20
C PHE A 95 -16.09 17.66 22.40
N ASP A 96 -16.26 16.34 22.35
CA ASP A 96 -15.21 15.35 22.61
C ASP A 96 -14.49 14.89 21.33
N GLU A 97 -14.99 15.31 20.16
CA GLU A 97 -14.36 14.97 18.89
C GLU A 97 -12.98 15.62 18.72
N ILE A 98 -12.02 14.81 18.27
CA ILE A 98 -10.63 15.22 18.06
C ILE A 98 -10.41 15.97 16.73
N PHE A 99 -11.48 16.37 16.05
CA PHE A 99 -11.47 17.00 14.74
C PHE A 99 -12.70 17.90 14.55
N GLN A 100 -12.60 18.88 13.65
CA GLN A 100 -13.68 19.85 13.38
C GLN A 100 -14.42 19.52 12.09
N PHE A 101 -15.74 19.67 12.10
CA PHE A 101 -16.65 19.52 10.96
C PHE A 101 -17.90 20.37 11.18
N ASP A 102 -18.61 20.69 10.10
CA ASP A 102 -19.91 21.34 10.19
C ASP A 102 -21.00 20.28 10.42
N ILE A 103 -21.82 20.48 11.46
CA ILE A 103 -22.79 19.51 11.93
C ILE A 103 -24.03 19.51 11.04
N LEU A 104 -24.54 18.31 10.76
CA LEU A 104 -25.88 18.09 10.23
C LEU A 104 -26.70 17.36 11.30
N HIS A 105 -27.93 17.82 11.50
CA HIS A 105 -28.79 17.31 12.56
C HIS A 105 -29.79 16.30 12.02
N SER A 106 -29.82 15.09 12.59
CA SER A 106 -30.85 14.09 12.29
C SER A 106 -32.21 14.53 12.81
N LEU A 107 -33.27 14.26 12.05
CA LEU A 107 -34.65 14.46 12.49
C LEU A 107 -35.02 13.53 13.64
N LEU A 108 -34.41 12.34 13.70
CA LEU A 108 -34.72 11.31 14.67
C LEU A 108 -34.12 11.62 16.05
N ASP A 109 -32.90 12.15 16.11
CA ASP A 109 -32.19 12.48 17.36
C ASP A 109 -32.86 13.61 18.17
N GLN A 110 -33.64 14.47 17.51
CA GLN A 110 -34.29 15.62 18.15
C GLN A 110 -35.61 15.30 18.84
N ASN A 111 -36.23 14.15 18.53
CA ASN A 111 -37.53 13.78 19.11
C ASN A 111 -37.42 13.38 20.59
N ASP A 112 -36.29 12.79 21.02
CA ASP A 112 -36.08 12.36 22.42
C ASP A 112 -35.42 13.43 23.30
N THR A 113 -34.71 14.41 22.73
CA THR A 113 -34.15 15.56 23.47
C THR A 113 -35.16 16.68 23.73
N ALA A 114 -36.42 16.50 23.31
CA ALA A 114 -37.53 17.44 23.47
C ALA A 114 -38.07 17.58 24.92
N GLN A 115 -37.18 17.55 25.92
CA GLN A 115 -37.49 17.95 27.31
C GLN A 115 -37.16 19.43 27.61
N GLY A 116 -37.00 20.28 26.57
CA GLY A 116 -36.71 21.72 26.71
C GLY A 116 -37.53 22.63 25.79
N MET A 117 -37.57 23.95 26.09
CA MET A 117 -38.46 24.99 25.52
C MET A 117 -38.33 25.29 24.01
N ALA A 118 -37.60 24.50 23.22
CA ALA A 118 -37.55 24.68 21.77
C ALA A 118 -37.27 23.33 21.10
N CYS A 119 -38.32 22.56 20.81
CA CYS A 119 -38.24 21.50 19.81
C CYS A 119 -38.13 22.19 18.44
N PRO A 120 -37.01 22.07 17.71
CA PRO A 120 -36.92 22.65 16.37
C PRO A 120 -37.95 21.95 15.49
N LEU A 121 -38.80 22.73 14.81
CA LEU A 121 -39.74 22.17 13.84
C LEU A 121 -38.95 21.46 12.73
N GLU A 122 -39.41 20.29 12.29
CA GLU A 122 -38.79 19.49 11.21
C GLU A 122 -38.38 20.34 9.98
N PRO A 123 -39.22 21.26 9.45
CA PRO A 123 -38.83 22.12 8.34
C PRO A 123 -37.63 23.04 8.64
N ALA A 124 -37.47 23.47 9.89
CA ALA A 124 -36.34 24.32 10.30
C ALA A 124 -35.04 23.51 10.33
N VAL A 125 -35.08 22.24 10.75
CA VAL A 125 -33.91 21.35 10.73
C VAL A 125 -33.47 21.07 9.30
N LEU A 126 -34.43 20.72 8.42
CA LEU A 126 -34.16 20.50 7.00
C LEU A 126 -33.54 21.73 6.34
N GLN A 127 -34.11 22.92 6.56
CA GLN A 127 -33.58 24.17 6.03
C GLN A 127 -32.18 24.49 6.57
N ASN A 128 -31.93 24.27 7.87
CA ASN A 128 -30.62 24.51 8.47
C ASN A 128 -29.56 23.57 7.89
N ASN A 129 -29.85 22.27 7.78
CA ASN A 129 -28.94 21.30 7.18
C ASN A 129 -28.63 21.64 5.72
N LEU A 130 -29.65 22.01 4.94
CA LEU A 130 -29.49 22.45 3.56
C LEU A 130 -28.62 23.71 3.49
N GLN A 131 -28.86 24.70 4.34
CA GLN A 131 -28.06 25.93 4.38
C GLN A 131 -26.59 25.65 4.73
N THR A 132 -26.32 24.73 5.66
CA THR A 132 -24.96 24.29 6.00
C THR A 132 -24.24 23.72 4.78
N LEU A 133 -24.91 22.87 3.99
CA LEU A 133 -24.37 22.33 2.74
C LEU A 133 -24.13 23.42 1.69
N LEU A 134 -25.10 24.31 1.49
CA LEU A 134 -25.03 25.40 0.52
C LEU A 134 -23.84 26.34 0.79
N ASN A 135 -23.54 26.61 2.06
CA ASN A 135 -22.42 27.45 2.48
C ASN A 135 -21.04 26.89 2.08
N ARG A 136 -20.94 25.58 1.83
CA ARG A 136 -19.69 24.89 1.44
C ARG A 136 -19.65 24.48 -0.02
N LEU A 137 -20.76 24.58 -0.73
CA LEU A 137 -20.89 24.15 -2.11
C LEU A 137 -20.63 25.31 -3.08
N PRO A 138 -19.99 25.06 -4.25
CA PRO A 138 -19.88 26.07 -5.30
C PRO A 138 -21.24 26.60 -5.76
N LYS A 139 -21.33 27.92 -5.99
CA LYS A 139 -22.58 28.62 -6.38
C LYS A 139 -23.34 27.93 -7.53
N ARG A 140 -22.61 27.39 -8.51
CA ARG A 140 -23.18 26.72 -9.69
C ARG A 140 -24.04 25.49 -9.39
N MET A 141 -23.93 24.91 -8.20
CA MET A 141 -24.65 23.69 -7.81
C MET A 141 -25.65 23.93 -6.68
N GLN A 142 -25.76 25.17 -6.18
CA GLN A 142 -26.62 25.51 -5.06
C GLN A 142 -28.10 25.40 -5.44
N ASP A 143 -28.47 25.85 -6.64
CA ASP A 143 -29.84 25.77 -7.17
C ASP A 143 -30.26 24.30 -7.34
N ASP A 144 -29.42 23.48 -7.98
CA ASP A 144 -29.64 22.05 -8.18
C ASP A 144 -29.80 21.29 -6.87
N LEU A 145 -29.01 21.62 -5.84
CA LEU A 145 -29.12 21.00 -4.52
C LEU A 145 -30.45 21.38 -3.86
N SER A 146 -30.80 22.67 -3.92
CA SER A 146 -32.03 23.20 -3.30
C SER A 146 -33.28 22.62 -3.94
N GLU A 147 -33.30 22.49 -5.27
CA GLU A 147 -34.41 21.87 -6.00
C GLU A 147 -34.61 20.41 -5.56
N LYS A 148 -33.52 19.65 -5.42
CA LYS A 148 -33.59 18.23 -5.07
C LYS A 148 -33.90 17.96 -3.59
N PHE A 149 -33.38 18.78 -2.68
CA PHE A 149 -33.37 18.48 -1.24
C PHE A 149 -34.16 19.47 -0.38
N SER A 150 -34.94 20.37 -0.98
CA SER A 150 -35.79 21.33 -0.25
C SER A 150 -36.69 20.70 0.83
N ASN A 151 -37.25 19.52 0.55
CA ASN A 151 -38.14 18.79 1.46
C ASN A 151 -37.67 17.35 1.73
N ARG A 152 -36.38 17.04 1.51
CA ARG A 152 -35.82 15.70 1.73
C ARG A 152 -34.69 15.77 2.74
N ASP A 153 -34.63 14.78 3.63
CA ASP A 153 -33.58 14.72 4.64
C ASP A 153 -32.23 14.37 4.01
N VAL A 154 -31.30 15.32 4.05
CA VAL A 154 -29.92 15.15 3.55
C VAL A 154 -29.06 14.25 4.45
N THR A 155 -29.50 13.98 5.68
CA THR A 155 -28.78 13.14 6.64
C THR A 155 -29.06 11.65 6.43
N ASP A 156 -30.17 11.31 5.77
CA ASP A 156 -30.56 9.94 5.48
C ASP A 156 -29.57 9.26 4.52
N LEU A 157 -29.13 8.06 4.91
CA LEU A 157 -28.18 7.26 4.13
C LEU A 157 -28.79 6.73 2.83
N ASP A 158 -30.11 6.60 2.75
CA ASP A 158 -30.82 6.24 1.52
C ASP A 158 -30.60 7.32 0.44
N HIS A 159 -30.54 8.58 0.84
CA HIS A 159 -30.27 9.72 -0.02
C HIS A 159 -28.78 9.95 -0.31
N TYR A 160 -27.87 9.25 0.36
CA TYR A 160 -26.43 9.47 0.28
C TYR A 160 -25.90 9.37 -1.16
N HIS A 161 -26.41 8.43 -1.95
CA HIS A 161 -25.97 8.23 -3.33
C HIS A 161 -26.34 9.42 -4.25
N GLU A 162 -27.46 10.09 -3.99
CA GLU A 162 -27.88 11.32 -4.68
C GLU A 162 -27.12 12.56 -4.16
N MET A 163 -26.74 12.56 -2.89
CA MET A 163 -25.93 13.60 -2.26
C MET A 163 -24.45 13.55 -2.68
N LEU A 164 -23.93 12.37 -2.98
CA LEU A 164 -22.51 12.16 -3.27
C LEU A 164 -21.95 13.08 -4.38
N PRO A 165 -22.62 13.31 -5.53
CA PRO A 165 -22.15 14.27 -6.52
C PRO A 165 -21.88 15.69 -5.98
N PHE A 166 -22.63 16.14 -4.97
CA PHE A 166 -22.41 17.42 -4.30
C PHE A 166 -21.27 17.33 -3.28
N LEU A 167 -21.20 16.24 -2.52
CA LEU A 167 -20.11 15.99 -1.56
C LEU A 167 -18.74 15.90 -2.24
N LEU A 168 -18.67 15.35 -3.46
CA LEU A 168 -17.45 15.26 -4.27
C LEU A 168 -16.91 16.63 -4.73
N GLN A 169 -17.69 17.70 -4.56
CA GLN A 169 -17.30 19.07 -4.93
C GLN A 169 -16.89 19.88 -3.70
N MET A 170 -16.84 19.26 -2.52
CA MET A 170 -16.33 19.84 -1.30
C MET A 170 -14.87 19.44 -1.09
N ASP A 171 -14.07 20.36 -0.56
CA ASP A 171 -12.62 20.15 -0.43
C ASP A 171 -12.23 19.20 0.72
N ARG A 172 -13.09 19.13 1.74
CA ARG A 172 -12.86 18.47 3.04
C ARG A 172 -13.75 17.25 3.25
N ALA A 173 -13.49 16.50 4.31
CA ALA A 173 -14.13 15.21 4.52
C ALA A 173 -15.62 15.34 4.85
N HIS A 174 -16.40 14.32 4.53
CA HIS A 174 -17.74 14.16 5.11
C HIS A 174 -17.72 13.07 6.19
N VAL A 175 -18.69 13.15 7.09
CA VAL A 175 -18.73 12.38 8.34
C VAL A 175 -20.02 11.58 8.39
N LEU A 176 -19.87 10.26 8.55
CA LEU A 176 -20.97 9.35 8.86
C LEU A 176 -20.85 8.90 10.32
N ALA A 177 -21.96 8.70 10.98
CA ALA A 177 -21.97 8.11 12.32
C ALA A 177 -23.31 7.43 12.59
N ARG A 178 -23.41 6.73 13.72
CA ARG A 178 -24.71 6.16 14.12
C ARG A 178 -25.60 7.24 14.73
N ASP A 179 -26.88 7.15 14.47
CA ASP A 179 -27.91 7.86 15.22
C ASP A 179 -28.22 7.13 16.55
N MET A 180 -29.19 7.65 17.30
CA MET A 180 -29.70 7.01 18.53
C MET A 180 -30.34 5.62 18.32
N TYR A 181 -30.68 5.25 17.07
CA TYR A 181 -31.29 3.97 16.69
C TYR A 181 -30.28 3.00 16.05
N ASP A 182 -28.98 3.27 16.21
CA ASP A 182 -27.86 2.50 15.65
C ASP A 182 -27.77 2.48 14.10
N ASN A 183 -28.53 3.32 13.40
CA ASN A 183 -28.45 3.45 11.95
C ASN A 183 -27.38 4.47 11.55
N PHE A 184 -26.61 4.16 10.51
CA PHE A 184 -25.66 5.13 9.97
C PHE A 184 -26.38 6.26 9.23
N ILE A 185 -25.99 7.50 9.54
CA ILE A 185 -26.48 8.73 8.92
C ILE A 185 -25.30 9.66 8.56
N LEU A 186 -25.55 10.61 7.67
CA LEU A 186 -24.63 11.71 7.37
C LEU A 186 -24.74 12.79 8.44
N THR A 187 -23.82 12.77 9.40
CA THR A 187 -23.80 13.67 10.57
C THR A 187 -23.02 14.95 10.36
N GLY A 188 -22.24 15.05 9.29
CA GLY A 188 -21.45 16.24 9.06
C GLY A 188 -20.72 16.32 7.74
N VAL A 189 -20.29 17.53 7.42
CA VAL A 189 -19.50 17.87 6.22
C VAL A 189 -18.33 18.77 6.59
N TYR A 190 -17.44 18.97 5.62
CA TYR A 190 -16.30 19.87 5.76
C TYR A 190 -15.32 19.52 6.92
N GLY A 191 -15.18 18.21 7.20
CA GLY A 191 -14.36 17.63 8.25
C GLY A 191 -12.86 17.73 8.02
N SER A 192 -12.13 18.09 9.08
CA SER A 192 -10.71 18.42 9.05
C SER A 192 -9.88 17.40 9.82
N PHE A 193 -9.23 16.48 9.11
CA PHE A 193 -8.47 15.41 9.74
C PHE A 193 -7.13 15.90 10.31
N PRO A 194 -6.89 15.78 11.64
CA PRO A 194 -5.62 16.17 12.25
C PRO A 194 -4.49 15.23 11.82
N SER A 195 -3.36 15.80 11.37
CA SER A 195 -2.22 15.04 10.87
C SER A 195 -1.06 14.93 11.88
N ASP A 196 -0.70 16.00 12.61
CA ASP A 196 0.44 16.04 13.54
C ASP A 196 1.72 15.37 12.97
N LEU A 197 1.99 15.60 11.69
CA LEU A 197 2.95 14.84 10.87
C LEU A 197 4.34 14.73 11.51
N ASP A 198 4.94 15.86 11.87
CA ASP A 198 6.29 15.91 12.42
C ASP A 198 6.42 15.11 13.71
N THR A 199 5.41 15.21 14.58
CA THR A 199 5.36 14.49 15.86
C THR A 199 5.24 12.98 15.62
N GLU A 200 4.38 12.55 14.69
CA GLU A 200 4.23 11.14 14.37
C GLU A 200 5.47 10.55 13.70
N ILE A 201 6.13 11.28 12.78
CA ILE A 201 7.39 10.87 12.16
C ILE A 201 8.46 10.70 13.24
N LYS A 202 8.67 11.69 14.11
CA LYS A 202 9.69 11.63 15.17
C LYS A 202 9.43 10.47 16.13
N ARG A 203 8.19 10.32 16.62
CA ARG A 203 7.80 9.22 17.52
C ARG A 203 7.99 7.85 16.86
N PHE A 204 7.63 7.72 15.59
CA PHE A 204 7.77 6.46 14.86
C PHE A 204 9.24 6.14 14.58
N GLY A 205 10.04 7.10 14.12
CA GLY A 205 11.46 6.93 13.85
C GLY A 205 12.29 6.57 15.09
N LEU A 206 11.97 7.16 16.25
CA LEU A 206 12.54 6.76 17.54
C LEU A 206 12.18 5.32 17.90
N ARG A 207 10.91 4.94 17.72
CA ARG A 207 10.41 3.58 18.04
C ARG A 207 11.07 2.49 17.21
N ILE A 208 11.38 2.76 15.95
CA ILE A 208 12.05 1.80 15.06
C ILE A 208 13.59 1.89 15.11
N GLY A 209 14.15 2.75 15.98
CA GLY A 209 15.60 2.91 16.16
C GLY A 209 16.32 3.63 15.02
N LYS A 210 15.58 4.26 14.11
CA LYS A 210 16.17 5.06 13.01
C LYS A 210 16.55 6.46 13.47
N PHE A 211 15.89 7.02 14.49
CA PHE A 211 16.26 8.29 15.10
C PHE A 211 16.85 8.12 16.51
N THR A 212 17.66 9.10 16.89
CA THR A 212 18.20 9.27 18.24
C THR A 212 17.97 10.71 18.68
N VAL A 213 17.66 10.93 19.96
CA VAL A 213 17.44 12.28 20.49
C VAL A 213 18.74 13.08 20.40
N GLY A 214 18.68 14.29 19.82
CA GLY A 214 19.83 15.19 19.66
C GLY A 214 20.72 14.92 18.44
N ASP A 215 20.43 13.90 17.63
CA ASP A 215 21.23 13.55 16.44
C ASP A 215 20.55 14.02 15.15
N SER A 216 20.86 15.25 14.74
CA SER A 216 20.29 15.88 13.54
C SER A 216 20.74 15.21 12.24
N ILE A 217 21.99 14.74 12.18
CA ILE A 217 22.54 14.10 10.98
C ILE A 217 21.79 12.80 10.70
N ARG A 218 21.61 11.98 11.74
CA ARG A 218 20.86 10.73 11.62
C ARG A 218 19.38 10.96 11.29
N TYR A 219 18.78 12.02 11.85
CA TYR A 219 17.43 12.42 11.48
C TYR A 219 17.33 12.76 9.99
N GLU A 220 18.24 13.59 9.47
CA GLU A 220 18.26 13.98 8.07
C GLU A 220 18.41 12.77 7.13
N LEU A 221 19.35 11.88 7.41
CA LEU A 221 19.61 10.68 6.61
C LEU A 221 18.42 9.72 6.55
N HIS A 222 17.64 9.62 7.64
CA HIS A 222 16.57 8.63 7.74
C HIS A 222 15.15 9.19 7.66
N ARG A 223 14.93 10.52 7.65
CA ARG A 223 13.57 11.10 7.71
C ARG A 223 12.68 10.63 6.56
N ILE A 224 13.21 10.61 5.34
CA ILE A 224 12.44 10.24 4.15
C ILE A 224 12.04 8.78 4.19
N PHE A 225 12.94 7.94 4.70
CA PHE A 225 12.72 6.53 4.89
C PHE A 225 11.58 6.29 5.90
N VAL A 226 11.69 6.88 7.09
CA VAL A 226 10.70 6.76 8.16
C VAL A 226 9.32 7.23 7.70
N TYR A 227 9.26 8.35 6.99
CA TYR A 227 8.01 8.88 6.45
C TYR A 227 7.41 7.95 5.40
N THR A 228 8.22 7.46 4.45
CA THR A 228 7.75 6.56 3.38
C THR A 228 7.22 5.26 3.98
N PHE A 229 7.94 4.66 4.92
CA PHE A 229 7.49 3.44 5.58
C PHE A 229 6.21 3.66 6.38
N LEU A 230 6.11 4.78 7.11
CA LEU A 230 4.92 5.12 7.86
C LEU A 230 3.70 5.25 6.94
N MET A 231 3.82 5.96 5.82
CA MET A 231 2.72 6.14 4.87
C MET A 231 2.36 4.84 4.15
N GLU A 232 3.36 4.03 3.79
CA GLU A 232 3.14 2.72 3.16
C GLU A 232 2.33 1.80 4.09
N LEU A 233 2.50 1.86 5.42
CA LEU A 233 1.70 1.07 6.39
C LEU A 233 0.19 1.31 6.28
N TYR A 234 -0.21 2.49 5.82
CA TYR A 234 -1.60 2.90 5.66
C TYR A 234 -2.03 2.97 4.20
N GLY A 235 -1.27 2.35 3.28
CA GLY A 235 -1.72 2.22 1.89
C GLY A 235 -1.41 3.42 1.00
N PHE A 236 -0.65 4.42 1.45
CA PHE A 236 -0.52 5.67 0.71
C PHE A 236 0.93 5.98 0.27
N PRO A 237 1.12 6.56 -0.93
CA PRO A 237 2.35 7.27 -1.28
C PRO A 237 2.36 8.69 -0.67
N ILE A 238 3.54 9.30 -0.56
CA ILE A 238 3.70 10.70 -0.13
C ILE A 238 3.45 11.62 -1.33
N VAL A 239 2.24 12.17 -1.46
CA VAL A 239 1.87 13.05 -2.59
C VAL A 239 0.99 14.22 -2.14
N SER A 240 -0.14 13.93 -1.48
CA SER A 240 -1.16 14.93 -1.15
C SER A 240 -1.44 14.98 0.35
N GLU A 241 -1.73 16.16 0.87
CA GLU A 241 -2.12 16.34 2.28
C GLU A 241 -3.32 15.45 2.66
N ARG A 242 -4.33 15.34 1.79
CA ARG A 242 -5.53 14.52 1.99
C ARG A 242 -5.21 13.06 2.38
N ARG A 243 -4.21 12.46 1.73
CA ARG A 243 -3.74 11.09 2.02
C ARG A 243 -3.01 11.04 3.34
N THR A 244 -2.10 11.99 3.57
CA THR A 244 -1.32 12.08 4.81
C THR A 244 -2.20 12.30 6.03
N SER A 245 -3.15 13.24 5.97
CA SER A 245 -4.08 13.52 7.06
C SER A 245 -4.98 12.31 7.35
N SER A 246 -5.51 11.66 6.31
CA SER A 246 -6.36 10.47 6.47
C SER A 246 -5.59 9.28 7.08
N ALA A 247 -4.34 9.06 6.67
CA ALA A 247 -3.49 8.00 7.23
C ALA A 247 -3.20 8.23 8.72
N LEU A 248 -2.83 9.45 9.08
CA LEU A 248 -2.46 9.80 10.44
C LEU A 248 -3.68 9.89 11.36
N PHE A 249 -4.81 10.34 10.84
CA PHE A 249 -6.08 10.34 11.55
C PHE A 249 -6.57 8.92 11.83
N ALA A 250 -6.60 8.04 10.82
CA ALA A 250 -6.92 6.62 11.01
C ALA A 250 -5.98 5.94 12.02
N ARG A 251 -4.69 6.28 11.99
CA ARG A 251 -3.71 5.83 12.99
C ARG A 251 -4.06 6.30 14.39
N LYS A 252 -4.50 7.56 14.55
CA LYS A 252 -4.89 8.14 15.84
C LYS A 252 -6.14 7.45 16.38
N LEU A 253 -7.18 7.30 15.55
CA LEU A 253 -8.41 6.57 15.89
C LEU A 253 -8.12 5.12 16.32
N HIS A 254 -7.27 4.41 15.58
CA HIS A 254 -6.87 3.04 15.92
C HIS A 254 -6.16 2.95 17.29
N LYS A 255 -5.32 3.94 17.63
CA LYS A 255 -4.66 3.99 18.96
C LYS A 255 -5.65 4.28 20.09
N LEU A 256 -6.73 5.01 19.82
CA LEU A 256 -7.80 5.29 20.78
C LEU A 256 -8.73 4.09 20.97
N GLY A 257 -8.63 3.07 20.11
CA GLY A 257 -9.52 1.90 20.16
C GLY A 257 -10.88 2.16 19.53
N GLU A 258 -11.01 3.21 18.71
CA GLU A 258 -12.25 3.58 18.04
C GLU A 258 -12.66 2.54 17.00
N ARG A 259 -13.97 2.37 16.84
CA ARG A 259 -14.57 1.60 15.76
C ARG A 259 -14.89 2.54 14.60
N PHE A 260 -14.09 2.48 13.55
CA PHE A 260 -14.13 3.47 12.48
C PHE A 260 -13.87 2.89 11.09
N LEU A 261 -14.23 3.69 10.09
CA LEU A 261 -13.87 3.48 8.69
C LEU A 261 -13.53 4.83 8.05
N VAL A 262 -12.30 4.97 7.54
CA VAL A 262 -11.84 6.13 6.77
C VAL A 262 -11.69 5.72 5.31
N ARG A 263 -12.29 6.50 4.38
CA ARG A 263 -12.14 6.30 2.94
C ARG A 263 -11.56 7.52 2.27
N VAL A 264 -10.70 7.30 1.30
CA VAL A 264 -10.01 8.35 0.57
C VAL A 264 -9.95 7.99 -0.90
N LEU A 265 -10.28 8.94 -1.76
CA LEU A 265 -9.98 8.91 -3.18
C LEU A 265 -9.15 10.15 -3.51
N GLY A 266 -7.92 9.94 -4.00
CA GLY A 266 -7.11 11.02 -4.55
C GLY A 266 -7.30 11.13 -6.06
N GLN A 267 -7.10 12.33 -6.58
CA GLN A 267 -7.17 12.56 -8.02
C GLN A 267 -6.01 11.91 -8.77
N SER A 268 -4.84 11.74 -8.15
CA SER A 268 -3.68 11.10 -8.78
C SER A 268 -3.70 9.55 -8.74
N ASP A 269 -4.19 8.93 -7.66
CA ASP A 269 -4.15 7.45 -7.49
C ASP A 269 -5.36 6.74 -8.09
N ARG A 270 -6.48 7.45 -8.33
CA ARG A 270 -7.67 6.92 -9.02
C ARG A 270 -8.20 5.65 -8.36
N THR A 271 -7.90 5.52 -7.07
CA THR A 271 -8.07 4.33 -6.27
C THR A 271 -8.71 4.73 -4.95
N ILE A 272 -9.80 4.06 -4.58
CA ILE A 272 -10.43 4.28 -3.28
C ILE A 272 -9.67 3.46 -2.25
N THR A 273 -8.97 4.12 -1.35
CA THR A 273 -8.27 3.49 -0.22
C THR A 273 -9.19 3.52 1.00
N THR A 274 -9.40 2.36 1.62
CA THR A 274 -10.23 2.19 2.82
C THR A 274 -9.36 1.71 3.97
N LEU A 275 -9.38 2.47 5.07
CA LEU A 275 -8.77 2.15 6.35
C LEU A 275 -9.87 1.88 7.37
N TYR A 276 -9.90 0.72 8.01
CA TYR A 276 -10.97 0.41 8.96
C TYR A 276 -10.51 -0.45 10.13
N SER A 277 -11.20 -0.31 11.26
CA SER A 277 -11.02 -1.15 12.44
C SER A 277 -11.70 -2.51 12.21
N GLU A 278 -10.99 -3.61 12.48
CA GLU A 278 -11.54 -4.97 12.48
C GLU A 278 -11.37 -5.58 13.87
N ASP A 279 -12.36 -6.34 14.32
CA ASP A 279 -12.30 -7.00 15.62
C ASP A 279 -11.10 -7.95 15.73
N GLY A 280 -10.30 -7.75 16.77
CA GLY A 280 -9.13 -8.57 17.07
C GLY A 280 -7.80 -8.10 16.46
N GLU A 281 -7.81 -7.17 15.49
CA GLU A 281 -6.56 -6.61 14.96
C GLU A 281 -6.02 -5.50 15.87
N LYS A 282 -4.93 -5.79 16.58
CA LYS A 282 -4.39 -4.88 17.59
C LYS A 282 -3.36 -3.90 17.04
N ARG A 283 -2.71 -4.20 15.92
CA ARG A 283 -1.49 -3.47 15.54
C ARG A 283 -1.73 -2.28 14.63
N TYR A 284 -2.56 -2.44 13.61
CA TYR A 284 -2.81 -1.43 12.58
C TYR A 284 -4.26 -1.57 12.08
N PRO A 285 -4.90 -0.48 11.60
CA PRO A 285 -6.16 -0.60 10.90
C PRO A 285 -5.97 -1.38 9.59
N ARG A 286 -6.99 -2.09 9.12
CA ARG A 286 -6.93 -2.83 7.85
C ARG A 286 -6.86 -1.87 6.67
N VAL A 287 -6.14 -2.26 5.62
CA VAL A 287 -6.00 -1.48 4.38
C VAL A 287 -6.58 -2.26 3.21
N GLU A 288 -7.51 -1.64 2.50
CA GLU A 288 -8.03 -2.13 1.22
C GLU A 288 -7.97 -1.03 0.16
N LYS A 289 -7.78 -1.43 -1.10
CA LYS A 289 -7.85 -0.56 -2.27
C LYS A 289 -8.85 -1.08 -3.28
N LEU A 290 -9.62 -0.18 -3.88
CA LEU A 290 -10.59 -0.48 -4.94
C LEU A 290 -10.32 0.42 -6.15
N ALA A 291 -10.10 -0.19 -7.32
CA ALA A 291 -9.71 0.54 -8.53
C ALA A 291 -10.21 -0.15 -9.82
N LEU A 292 -10.25 0.63 -10.91
CA LEU A 292 -10.44 0.09 -12.26
C LEU A 292 -9.10 -0.29 -12.87
N VAL A 293 -8.96 -1.58 -13.19
CA VAL A 293 -7.72 -2.15 -13.70
C VAL A 293 -7.97 -2.82 -15.04
N ARG A 294 -7.00 -2.69 -15.94
CA ARG A 294 -6.98 -3.44 -17.19
C ARG A 294 -6.33 -4.81 -16.98
N VAL A 295 -7.04 -5.88 -17.34
CA VAL A 295 -6.47 -7.22 -17.42
C VAL A 295 -5.57 -7.31 -18.65
N GLU A 296 -4.38 -7.86 -18.46
CA GLU A 296 -3.39 -8.03 -19.53
C GLU A 296 -3.86 -9.06 -20.56
N LYS A 297 -3.58 -8.82 -21.85
CA LYS A 297 -4.10 -9.66 -22.96
C LYS A 297 -3.53 -11.08 -22.93
N GLU A 298 -2.37 -11.22 -22.30
CA GLU A 298 -1.58 -12.43 -22.16
C GLU A 298 -2.24 -13.43 -21.19
N GLN A 299 -3.06 -12.93 -20.25
CA GLN A 299 -3.75 -13.73 -19.22
C GLN A 299 -5.01 -14.42 -19.77
N LYS A 300 -4.86 -15.24 -20.81
CA LYS A 300 -5.99 -15.85 -21.55
C LYS A 300 -6.97 -16.63 -20.67
N ASP A 301 -6.46 -17.38 -19.69
CA ASP A 301 -7.30 -18.18 -18.78
C ASP A 301 -8.11 -17.28 -17.84
N VAL A 302 -7.48 -16.23 -17.30
CA VAL A 302 -8.14 -15.23 -16.45
C VAL A 302 -9.20 -14.49 -17.26
N ILE A 303 -8.89 -14.08 -18.49
CA ILE A 303 -9.85 -13.42 -19.40
C ILE A 303 -11.05 -14.33 -19.67
N ARG A 304 -10.82 -15.62 -19.92
CA ARG A 304 -11.90 -16.58 -20.17
C ARG A 304 -12.81 -16.70 -18.95
N LEU A 305 -12.26 -16.92 -17.76
CA LEU A 305 -13.03 -17.02 -16.51
C LEU A 305 -13.84 -15.75 -16.23
N LEU A 306 -13.23 -14.58 -16.39
CA LEU A 306 -13.90 -13.29 -16.18
C LEU A 306 -15.00 -13.03 -17.21
N LYS A 307 -14.80 -13.46 -18.45
CA LYS A 307 -15.79 -13.33 -19.53
C LYS A 307 -16.98 -14.23 -19.28
N ASP A 308 -16.75 -15.50 -18.95
CA ASP A 308 -17.78 -16.50 -18.68
C ASP A 308 -18.60 -16.10 -17.45
N GLY A 309 -17.96 -15.49 -16.43
CA GLY A 309 -18.62 -14.97 -15.24
C GLY A 309 -19.20 -13.55 -15.35
N GLY A 310 -19.01 -12.84 -16.47
CA GLY A 310 -19.58 -11.50 -16.68
C GLY A 310 -18.92 -10.35 -15.89
N TYR A 311 -17.69 -10.52 -15.42
CA TYR A 311 -16.99 -9.61 -14.51
C TYR A 311 -16.41 -8.34 -15.16
N PHE A 312 -16.39 -8.25 -16.48
CA PHE A 312 -15.88 -7.07 -17.19
C PHE A 312 -16.85 -5.89 -17.13
N ILE A 313 -16.32 -4.71 -16.78
CA ILE A 313 -16.98 -3.43 -16.98
C ILE A 313 -16.96 -3.08 -18.47
N ASP A 314 -15.78 -3.16 -19.08
CA ASP A 314 -15.59 -3.04 -20.53
C ASP A 314 -14.84 -4.28 -21.07
N PRO A 315 -15.54 -5.23 -21.70
CA PRO A 315 -14.92 -6.41 -22.30
C PRO A 315 -13.96 -6.11 -23.46
N LYS A 316 -14.15 -5.01 -24.20
CA LYS A 316 -13.29 -4.66 -25.34
C LYS A 316 -11.94 -4.15 -24.86
N LYS A 317 -11.96 -3.34 -23.79
CA LYS A 317 -10.75 -2.82 -23.15
C LYS A 317 -10.19 -3.72 -22.05
N LEU A 318 -10.86 -4.84 -21.73
CA LEU A 318 -10.53 -5.79 -20.66
C LEU A 318 -10.49 -5.14 -19.27
N VAL A 319 -11.44 -4.25 -18.98
CA VAL A 319 -11.48 -3.49 -17.72
C VAL A 319 -12.33 -4.19 -16.68
N VAL A 320 -11.80 -4.32 -15.47
CA VAL A 320 -12.46 -4.91 -14.31
C VAL A 320 -12.37 -3.99 -13.10
N LEU A 321 -13.29 -4.19 -12.14
CA LEU A 321 -13.22 -3.56 -10.82
C LEU A 321 -12.47 -4.49 -9.87
N LEU A 322 -11.28 -4.08 -9.43
CA LEU A 322 -10.39 -4.88 -8.62
C LEU A 322 -10.32 -4.33 -7.19
N ARG A 323 -10.59 -5.19 -6.21
CA ARG A 323 -10.32 -4.95 -4.79
C ARG A 323 -9.04 -5.67 -4.38
N VAL A 324 -8.17 -4.99 -3.64
CA VAL A 324 -6.93 -5.55 -3.11
C VAL A 324 -6.89 -5.32 -1.61
N ARG A 325 -6.68 -6.41 -0.86
CA ARG A 325 -6.46 -6.37 0.59
C ARG A 325 -4.98 -6.53 0.89
N TYR A 326 -4.49 -5.75 1.84
CA TYR A 326 -3.10 -5.77 2.24
C TYR A 326 -2.92 -6.25 3.67
N LYS A 327 -1.74 -6.86 3.91
CA LYS A 327 -1.25 -7.25 5.22
C LYS A 327 -0.08 -6.36 5.61
N GLN A 328 -0.20 -5.71 6.77
CA GLN A 328 0.85 -4.91 7.38
C GLN A 328 1.93 -5.74 8.06
N HIS A 329 3.18 -5.27 7.94
CA HIS A 329 4.35 -5.85 8.58
C HIS A 329 5.00 -4.86 9.53
N LYS A 330 5.42 -5.35 10.70
CA LYS A 330 6.24 -4.56 11.60
C LYS A 330 7.62 -4.36 10.96
N PHE A 331 8.18 -3.17 11.15
CA PHE A 331 9.58 -2.91 10.79
C PHE A 331 10.51 -3.93 11.45
N ASN A 332 11.37 -4.56 10.65
CA ASN A 332 12.43 -5.46 11.09
C ASN A 332 13.77 -4.96 10.53
N PRO A 333 14.71 -4.50 11.38
CA PRO A 333 16.00 -3.97 10.92
C PRO A 333 16.91 -5.01 10.27
N HIS A 334 16.67 -6.30 10.46
CA HIS A 334 17.49 -7.39 9.93
C HIS A 334 16.94 -8.02 8.65
N ASN A 335 15.76 -7.60 8.21
CA ASN A 335 15.10 -8.18 7.04
C ASN A 335 15.74 -7.62 5.77
N VAL A 336 16.48 -8.42 5.01
CA VAL A 336 17.20 -8.00 3.78
C VAL A 336 16.28 -7.42 2.71
N ARG A 337 14.99 -7.80 2.74
CA ARG A 337 13.95 -7.20 1.90
C ARG A 337 13.72 -5.72 2.23
N GLN A 338 14.41 -5.21 3.28
CA GLN A 338 14.25 -3.99 4.08
C GLN A 338 13.09 -3.11 3.62
N ASP A 339 12.13 -2.97 4.53
CA ASP A 339 11.18 -1.88 4.59
C ASP A 339 9.91 -1.98 3.73
N ARG A 340 9.34 -3.17 3.61
CA ARG A 340 7.93 -3.29 3.23
C ARG A 340 7.04 -3.13 4.43
N ALA A 341 6.24 -2.10 4.40
CA ALA A 341 5.17 -1.91 5.35
C ALA A 341 3.98 -2.83 5.02
N LEU A 342 3.80 -3.19 3.74
CA LEU A 342 2.67 -4.00 3.27
C LEU A 342 3.06 -5.15 2.34
N SER A 343 2.22 -6.18 2.31
CA SER A 343 2.16 -7.19 1.24
C SER A 343 0.71 -7.40 0.79
N VAL A 344 0.48 -7.78 -0.47
CA VAL A 344 -0.87 -8.19 -0.93
C VAL A 344 -1.25 -9.49 -0.23
N GLU A 345 -2.36 -9.44 0.52
CA GLU A 345 -2.97 -10.58 1.21
C GLU A 345 -3.94 -11.32 0.29
N ASN A 346 -4.87 -10.58 -0.32
CA ASN A 346 -5.88 -11.13 -1.22
C ASN A 346 -6.23 -10.11 -2.32
N GLN A 347 -6.76 -10.59 -3.44
CA GLN A 347 -7.34 -9.78 -4.50
C GLN A 347 -8.68 -10.37 -4.96
N GLU A 348 -9.63 -9.52 -5.27
CA GLU A 348 -10.99 -9.90 -5.62
C GLU A 348 -11.48 -9.07 -6.79
N VAL A 349 -12.10 -9.71 -7.77
CA VAL A 349 -12.76 -8.99 -8.87
C VAL A 349 -14.24 -8.83 -8.54
N ILE A 350 -14.73 -7.60 -8.52
CA ILE A 350 -16.11 -7.29 -8.15
C ILE A 350 -17.00 -7.31 -9.39
N HIS A 351 -18.06 -8.12 -9.35
CA HIS A 351 -19.02 -8.23 -10.45
C HIS A 351 -19.78 -6.92 -10.60
N PRO A 352 -19.81 -6.31 -11.80
CA PRO A 352 -20.21 -4.92 -11.92
C PRO A 352 -21.74 -4.71 -11.96
N LEU A 353 -22.54 -5.79 -12.03
CA LEU A 353 -24.01 -5.72 -11.88
C LEU A 353 -24.52 -6.17 -10.50
N THR A 354 -23.81 -7.09 -9.83
CA THR A 354 -24.31 -7.76 -8.62
C THR A 354 -23.50 -7.42 -7.38
N GLY A 355 -22.29 -6.87 -7.54
CA GLY A 355 -21.37 -6.60 -6.44
C GLY A 355 -20.68 -7.84 -5.86
N ARG A 356 -20.95 -9.04 -6.39
CA ARG A 356 -20.33 -10.29 -5.90
C ARG A 356 -18.84 -10.31 -6.20
N ALA A 357 -18.04 -10.71 -5.22
CA ALA A 357 -16.59 -10.85 -5.36
C ALA A 357 -16.23 -12.22 -5.97
N TYR A 358 -15.30 -12.23 -6.92
CA TYR A 358 -14.60 -13.42 -7.38
C TYR A 358 -13.20 -13.44 -6.80
N THR A 359 -12.87 -14.48 -6.04
CA THR A 359 -11.58 -14.64 -5.37
C THR A 359 -10.71 -15.67 -6.09
N GLY A 360 -9.41 -15.70 -5.78
CA GLY A 360 -8.50 -16.74 -6.29
C GLY A 360 -7.91 -16.47 -7.69
N LEU A 361 -8.20 -15.32 -8.31
CA LEU A 361 -7.49 -14.88 -9.52
C LEU A 361 -6.23 -14.10 -9.15
N ASN A 362 -5.22 -14.18 -10.01
CA ASN A 362 -4.00 -13.41 -9.86
C ASN A 362 -3.77 -12.44 -11.01
N ILE A 363 -4.33 -11.24 -10.89
CA ILE A 363 -4.21 -10.18 -11.89
C ILE A 363 -2.93 -9.36 -11.66
N ILE A 364 -2.54 -9.17 -10.40
CA ILE A 364 -1.49 -8.23 -10.02
C ILE A 364 -0.06 -8.81 -10.12
N LYS A 365 0.15 -10.09 -9.80
CA LYS A 365 1.50 -10.68 -9.67
C LYS A 365 1.90 -11.46 -10.94
N ASP A 366 1.89 -10.82 -12.11
CA ASP A 366 2.43 -11.47 -13.31
C ASP A 366 3.94 -11.21 -13.45
N ALA A 367 4.75 -12.24 -13.22
CA ALA A 367 6.19 -12.19 -13.42
C ALA A 367 6.57 -12.15 -14.91
N THR A 368 5.71 -12.68 -15.79
CA THR A 368 5.97 -12.84 -17.23
C THR A 368 6.08 -11.49 -17.92
N ASN A 369 5.17 -10.56 -17.62
CA ASN A 369 5.21 -9.20 -18.16
C ASN A 369 6.41 -8.40 -17.63
N MET A 370 6.84 -8.65 -16.37
CA MET A 370 8.01 -7.99 -15.81
C MET A 370 9.27 -8.31 -16.62
N PHE A 371 9.43 -9.57 -17.02
CA PHE A 371 10.54 -10.00 -17.87
C PHE A 371 10.45 -9.43 -19.29
N LEU A 372 9.27 -9.46 -19.93
CA LEU A 372 9.08 -8.92 -21.28
C LEU A 372 9.43 -7.42 -21.33
N ARG A 373 8.90 -6.63 -20.39
CA ARG A 373 9.20 -5.20 -20.32
C ARG A 373 10.67 -4.90 -20.09
N LEU A 374 11.37 -5.69 -19.28
CA LEU A 374 12.81 -5.52 -19.10
C LEU A 374 13.55 -5.70 -20.43
N ASN A 375 13.15 -6.70 -21.21
CA ASN A 375 13.70 -6.95 -22.53
C ASN A 375 13.39 -5.79 -23.50
N ASP A 376 12.16 -5.29 -23.51
CA ASP A 376 11.76 -4.16 -24.35
C ASP A 376 12.54 -2.88 -23.97
N ILE A 377 12.76 -2.63 -22.67
CA ILE A 377 13.56 -1.50 -22.18
C ILE A 377 14.99 -1.60 -22.70
N VAL A 378 15.62 -2.76 -22.53
CA VAL A 378 17.00 -3.01 -22.95
C VAL A 378 17.17 -2.92 -24.47
N ARG A 379 16.18 -3.37 -25.25
CA ARG A 379 16.18 -3.28 -26.72
C ARG A 379 15.83 -1.89 -27.26
N GLY A 380 15.31 -1.01 -26.40
CA GLY A 380 14.83 0.31 -26.79
C GLY A 380 13.44 0.34 -27.42
N GLU A 381 12.70 -0.76 -27.36
CA GLU A 381 11.36 -0.94 -27.94
C GLU A 381 10.24 -0.51 -26.96
N TYR A 382 10.59 -0.19 -25.70
CA TYR A 382 9.61 0.18 -24.70
C TYR A 382 9.02 1.58 -24.95
N VAL A 383 7.69 1.63 -25.07
CA VAL A 383 6.92 2.86 -25.18
C VAL A 383 6.20 3.13 -23.87
N GLY A 384 6.51 4.27 -23.25
CA GLY A 384 5.92 4.68 -21.97
C GLY A 384 6.70 5.78 -21.29
N THR A 385 6.28 6.15 -20.09
CA THR A 385 6.88 7.24 -19.32
C THR A 385 7.28 6.75 -17.92
N ILE A 386 8.35 7.33 -17.39
CA ILE A 386 8.77 7.16 -16.00
C ILE A 386 9.17 8.50 -15.39
N VAL A 387 9.13 8.56 -14.06
CA VAL A 387 9.72 9.67 -13.31
C VAL A 387 11.08 9.22 -12.77
N PHE A 388 12.16 9.74 -13.35
CA PHE A 388 13.52 9.55 -12.88
C PHE A 388 13.85 10.53 -11.75
N LYS A 389 14.35 10.01 -10.63
CA LYS A 389 14.73 10.76 -9.41
C LYS A 389 13.71 11.84 -8.96
N ARG A 390 12.42 11.57 -9.15
CA ARG A 390 11.27 12.42 -8.75
C ARG A 390 11.11 13.76 -9.48
N ASN A 391 12.02 14.13 -10.37
CA ASN A 391 12.03 15.46 -11.00
C ASN A 391 12.02 15.41 -12.52
N GLU A 392 12.51 14.32 -13.12
CA GLU A 392 12.64 14.20 -14.57
C GLU A 392 11.61 13.21 -15.12
N VAL A 393 10.74 13.65 -16.03
CA VAL A 393 9.87 12.74 -16.78
C VAL A 393 10.63 12.29 -18.03
N VAL A 394 10.90 10.99 -18.12
CA VAL A 394 11.57 10.38 -19.28
C VAL A 394 10.54 9.62 -20.10
N GLU A 395 10.48 9.90 -21.40
CA GLU A 395 9.59 9.25 -22.35
C GLU A 395 10.38 8.33 -23.29
N ASN A 396 9.92 7.08 -23.39
CA ASN A 396 10.43 6.02 -24.27
C ASN A 396 11.91 5.65 -24.03
N THR A 397 12.38 4.62 -24.74
CA THR A 397 13.72 4.02 -24.55
C THR A 397 14.60 4.06 -25.81
N ASP A 398 14.42 5.10 -26.63
CA ASP A 398 15.06 5.31 -27.93
C ASP A 398 16.58 5.52 -27.86
N THR A 399 17.11 6.07 -26.76
CA THR A 399 18.55 6.30 -26.55
C THR A 399 19.10 5.50 -25.36
N ASP A 400 20.39 5.17 -25.36
CA ASP A 400 21.02 4.43 -24.25
C ASP A 400 20.98 5.18 -22.91
N GLU A 401 21.08 6.52 -22.93
CA GLU A 401 20.88 7.33 -21.73
C GLU A 401 19.46 7.14 -21.16
N LYS A 402 18.43 7.20 -22.02
CA LYS A 402 17.05 6.94 -21.60
C LYS A 402 16.88 5.51 -21.12
N ARG A 403 17.47 4.52 -21.79
CA ARG A 403 17.47 3.11 -21.34
C ARG A 403 18.07 2.98 -19.95
N LEU A 404 19.20 3.62 -19.67
CA LEU A 404 19.82 3.61 -18.34
C LEU A 404 18.94 4.29 -17.27
N LYS A 405 18.31 5.43 -17.57
CA LYS A 405 17.34 6.08 -16.66
C LYS A 405 16.13 5.18 -16.40
N PHE A 406 15.62 4.53 -17.44
CA PHE A 406 14.56 3.53 -17.36
C PHE A 406 14.97 2.32 -16.51
N LEU A 407 16.16 1.77 -16.74
CA LEU A 407 16.70 0.66 -15.96
C LEU A 407 16.90 1.04 -14.51
N TYR A 408 17.42 2.22 -14.21
CA TYR A 408 17.57 2.69 -12.82
C TYR A 408 16.23 2.72 -12.09
N SER A 409 15.21 3.37 -12.69
CA SER A 409 13.87 3.47 -12.09
C SER A 409 13.19 2.11 -12.00
N TRP A 410 13.34 1.28 -13.04
CA TRP A 410 12.78 -0.07 -13.10
C TRP A 410 13.42 -0.99 -12.06
N LEU A 411 14.75 -1.02 -11.96
CA LEU A 411 15.47 -1.80 -10.95
C LEU A 411 15.13 -1.30 -9.55
N SER A 412 15.07 0.02 -9.33
CA SER A 412 14.67 0.57 -8.02
C SER A 412 13.24 0.15 -7.63
N LYS A 413 12.31 0.15 -8.60
CA LYS A 413 10.91 -0.29 -8.41
C LYS A 413 10.78 -1.79 -8.17
N HIS A 414 11.54 -2.58 -8.93
CA HIS A 414 11.38 -4.03 -8.98
C HIS A 414 12.42 -4.79 -8.15
N GLN A 415 13.39 -4.10 -7.54
CA GLN A 415 14.46 -4.65 -6.69
C GLN A 415 13.93 -5.71 -5.73
N ARG A 416 12.92 -5.35 -4.93
CA ARG A 416 12.31 -6.25 -3.94
C ARG A 416 11.66 -7.49 -4.57
N ARG A 417 11.08 -7.37 -5.77
CA ARG A 417 10.42 -8.48 -6.47
C ARG A 417 11.43 -9.41 -7.11
N ILE A 418 12.46 -8.87 -7.73
CA ILE A 418 13.58 -9.63 -8.31
C ILE A 418 14.25 -10.43 -7.18
N ILE A 419 14.49 -9.77 -6.04
CA ILE A 419 14.98 -10.43 -4.82
C ILE A 419 14.00 -11.49 -4.32
N SER A 420 12.67 -11.38 -4.55
CA SER A 420 11.61 -12.26 -4.02
C SER A 420 11.18 -13.45 -4.92
N TYR A 421 11.28 -13.32 -6.23
CA TYR A 421 10.73 -14.29 -7.19
C TYR A 421 11.53 -15.60 -7.30
N SER A 422 11.04 -16.56 -8.09
CA SER A 422 11.71 -17.85 -8.26
C SER A 422 13.12 -17.71 -8.83
N ASP A 423 13.96 -18.71 -8.60
CA ASP A 423 15.32 -18.76 -9.13
C ASP A 423 15.32 -18.69 -10.68
N ASP A 424 14.35 -19.33 -11.34
CA ASP A 424 14.18 -19.26 -12.80
C ASP A 424 13.91 -17.84 -13.31
N PHE A 425 13.05 -17.10 -12.60
CA PHE A 425 12.75 -15.72 -12.95
C PHE A 425 13.99 -14.83 -12.76
N TYR A 426 14.69 -15.01 -11.65
CA TYR A 426 15.89 -14.25 -11.33
C TYR A 426 17.00 -14.49 -12.37
N ALA A 427 17.25 -15.75 -12.75
CA ALA A 427 18.23 -16.10 -13.76
C ALA A 427 17.96 -15.42 -15.11
N LYS A 428 16.68 -15.36 -15.52
CA LYS A 428 16.27 -14.65 -16.74
C LYS A 428 16.55 -13.15 -16.66
N VAL A 429 16.27 -12.50 -15.53
CA VAL A 429 16.56 -11.07 -15.33
C VAL A 429 18.06 -10.81 -15.39
N VAL A 430 18.87 -11.62 -14.70
CA VAL A 430 20.34 -11.53 -14.71
C VAL A 430 20.85 -11.65 -16.14
N GLN A 431 20.39 -12.64 -16.90
CA GLN A 431 20.80 -12.84 -18.28
C GLN A 431 20.54 -11.61 -19.16
N VAL A 432 19.37 -10.99 -19.05
CA VAL A 432 19.03 -9.80 -19.84
C VAL A 432 19.88 -8.59 -19.45
N LEU A 433 20.10 -8.37 -18.15
CA LEU A 433 20.89 -7.26 -17.65
C LEU A 433 22.38 -7.42 -17.99
N ASP A 434 22.94 -8.61 -17.80
CA ASP A 434 24.34 -8.92 -18.13
C ASP A 434 24.59 -8.74 -19.63
N ASN A 435 23.69 -9.23 -20.48
CA ASN A 435 23.80 -9.08 -21.94
C ASN A 435 23.79 -7.63 -22.42
N TYR A 436 23.28 -6.68 -21.62
CA TYR A 436 23.25 -5.26 -21.99
C TYR A 436 24.35 -4.46 -21.32
N LEU A 437 24.49 -4.59 -19.99
CA LEU A 437 25.43 -3.82 -19.19
C LEU A 437 26.88 -4.25 -19.40
N LEU A 438 27.12 -5.53 -19.72
CA LEU A 438 28.46 -6.08 -19.95
C LEU A 438 28.79 -6.25 -21.44
N ASN A 439 27.94 -5.75 -22.34
CA ASN A 439 28.20 -5.85 -23.78
C ASN A 439 29.36 -4.92 -24.18
N PRO A 440 30.43 -5.45 -24.79
CA PRO A 440 31.55 -4.63 -25.26
C PRO A 440 31.18 -3.48 -26.20
N GLU A 441 30.13 -3.66 -27.01
CA GLU A 441 29.68 -2.65 -27.98
C GLU A 441 29.12 -1.39 -27.30
N ASN A 442 28.68 -1.50 -26.04
CA ASN A 442 28.08 -0.39 -25.31
C ASN A 442 29.09 0.41 -24.48
N TYR A 443 30.36 -0.03 -24.37
CA TYR A 443 31.33 0.59 -23.47
C TYR A 443 31.63 2.05 -23.82
N ASP A 444 31.77 2.39 -25.10
CA ASP A 444 32.03 3.76 -25.53
C ASP A 444 30.86 4.69 -25.19
N VAL A 445 29.62 4.18 -25.29
CA VAL A 445 28.41 4.92 -24.94
C VAL A 445 28.30 5.10 -23.42
N PHE A 446 28.61 4.06 -22.65
CA PHE A 446 28.59 4.12 -21.19
C PHE A 446 29.70 4.99 -20.60
N GLN A 447 30.85 5.14 -21.27
CA GLN A 447 31.87 6.10 -20.86
C GLN A 447 31.36 7.54 -20.91
N ASN A 448 30.56 7.89 -21.92
CA ASN A 448 29.95 9.22 -22.02
C ASN A 448 28.88 9.47 -20.94
N SER A 449 28.34 8.41 -20.33
CA SER A 449 27.32 8.45 -19.26
C SER A 449 27.79 7.69 -18.01
N TYR A 450 29.08 7.85 -17.66
CA TYR A 450 29.75 7.05 -16.64
C TYR A 450 29.00 7.04 -15.30
N ASP A 451 28.61 8.21 -14.80
CA ASP A 451 27.91 8.34 -13.52
C ASP A 451 26.58 7.58 -13.51
N LEU A 452 25.79 7.71 -14.59
CA LEU A 452 24.49 7.06 -14.71
C LEU A 452 24.64 5.53 -14.84
N TYR A 453 25.62 5.06 -15.62
CA TYR A 453 25.95 3.65 -15.72
C TYR A 453 26.35 3.07 -14.35
N HIS A 454 27.22 3.77 -13.61
CA HIS A 454 27.63 3.36 -12.28
C HIS A 454 26.48 3.31 -11.27
N GLU A 455 25.53 4.25 -11.34
CA GLU A 455 24.32 4.21 -10.52
C GLU A 455 23.45 2.98 -10.82
N VAL A 456 23.23 2.67 -12.11
CA VAL A 456 22.48 1.48 -12.54
C VAL A 456 23.20 0.21 -12.08
N TRP A 457 24.52 0.14 -12.28
CA TRP A 457 25.35 -0.98 -11.85
C TRP A 457 25.31 -1.17 -10.33
N ALA A 458 25.37 -0.09 -9.55
CA ALA A 458 25.25 -0.15 -8.10
C ALA A 458 23.89 -0.73 -7.67
N LYS A 459 22.79 -0.33 -8.32
CA LYS A 459 21.46 -0.91 -8.06
C LYS A 459 21.40 -2.39 -8.41
N TYR A 460 21.96 -2.77 -9.55
CA TYR A 460 21.98 -4.16 -9.98
C TYR A 460 22.82 -5.04 -9.06
N SER A 461 24.03 -4.60 -8.72
CA SER A 461 24.92 -5.25 -7.76
C SER A 461 24.25 -5.41 -6.38
N TYR A 462 23.55 -4.38 -5.90
CA TYR A 462 22.78 -4.49 -4.65
C TYR A 462 21.75 -5.61 -4.73
N ILE A 463 21.00 -5.72 -5.82
CA ILE A 463 20.00 -6.78 -6.02
C ILE A 463 20.64 -8.17 -5.96
N GLN A 464 21.79 -8.35 -6.62
CA GLN A 464 22.52 -9.62 -6.63
C GLN A 464 22.99 -10.02 -5.22
N GLN A 465 23.61 -9.08 -4.51
CA GLN A 465 24.08 -9.29 -3.14
C GLN A 465 22.91 -9.56 -2.18
N ALA A 466 21.85 -8.74 -2.24
CA ALA A 466 20.67 -8.88 -1.40
C ALA A 466 19.93 -10.22 -1.65
N ARG A 467 19.97 -10.77 -2.86
CA ARG A 467 19.41 -12.10 -3.16
C ARG A 467 20.13 -13.20 -2.37
N LYS A 468 21.46 -13.13 -2.23
CA LYS A 468 22.23 -14.10 -1.45
C LYS A 468 21.94 -13.95 0.06
N VAL A 469 21.88 -12.72 0.57
CA VAL A 469 21.54 -12.51 1.98
C VAL A 469 20.09 -12.93 2.28
N ARG A 470 19.14 -12.76 1.33
CA ARG A 470 17.78 -13.31 1.48
C ARG A 470 17.78 -14.82 1.67
N HIS A 471 18.65 -15.55 0.97
CA HIS A 471 18.73 -16.99 1.14
C HIS A 471 19.12 -17.35 2.58
N LEU A 472 20.04 -16.59 3.18
CA LEU A 472 20.39 -16.73 4.60
C LEU A 472 19.20 -16.43 5.53
N GLU A 473 18.39 -15.42 5.20
CA GLU A 473 17.15 -15.10 5.93
C GLU A 473 16.16 -16.28 5.89
N GLU A 474 15.93 -16.89 4.73
CA GLU A 474 15.02 -18.04 4.57
C GLU A 474 15.49 -19.27 5.36
N ILE A 475 16.80 -19.56 5.31
CA ILE A 475 17.43 -20.58 6.14
C ILE A 475 17.20 -20.26 7.63
N SER A 476 17.34 -18.99 8.02
CA SER A 476 17.05 -18.56 9.39
C SER A 476 15.57 -18.70 9.77
N ASP A 477 14.64 -18.49 8.86
CA ASP A 477 13.21 -18.74 9.15
C ASP A 477 12.88 -20.24 9.22
N GLY A 478 13.85 -21.11 8.91
CA GLY A 478 13.72 -22.56 8.94
C GLY A 478 13.00 -23.11 7.71
N VAL A 479 13.17 -22.43 6.57
CA VAL A 479 12.47 -22.73 5.32
C VAL A 479 13.48 -22.86 4.18
N ASP A 480 13.31 -23.87 3.32
CA ASP A 480 14.12 -24.03 2.11
C ASP A 480 13.65 -23.10 0.98
N ARG A 481 14.41 -23.06 -0.12
CA ARG A 481 14.05 -22.23 -1.30
C ARG A 481 12.69 -22.60 -1.92
N LYS A 482 12.14 -23.77 -1.58
CA LYS A 482 10.85 -24.28 -2.07
C LYS A 482 9.71 -24.07 -1.06
N GLY A 483 9.99 -23.50 0.12
CA GLY A 483 8.98 -23.26 1.15
C GLY A 483 8.81 -24.40 2.16
N ASN A 484 9.63 -25.45 2.10
CA ASN A 484 9.54 -26.59 3.01
C ASN A 484 10.29 -26.32 4.32
N ARG A 485 9.80 -26.87 5.43
CA ARG A 485 10.47 -26.75 6.72
C ARG A 485 11.77 -27.54 6.75
N ILE A 486 12.83 -26.90 7.23
CA ILE A 486 14.16 -27.51 7.39
C ILE A 486 14.38 -27.90 8.86
N SER A 487 15.16 -28.97 9.08
CA SER A 487 15.60 -29.35 10.42
C SER A 487 16.59 -28.33 11.00
N HIS A 488 16.73 -28.26 12.32
CA HIS A 488 17.71 -27.38 12.96
C HIS A 488 19.16 -27.67 12.54
N LEU A 489 19.49 -28.93 12.27
CA LEU A 489 20.84 -29.31 11.83
C LEU A 489 21.11 -28.82 10.41
N ASP A 490 20.17 -29.06 9.50
CA ASP A 490 20.32 -28.69 8.10
C ASP A 490 20.30 -27.16 7.95
N ARG A 491 19.48 -26.46 8.74
CA ARG A 491 19.52 -25.00 8.87
C ARG A 491 20.91 -24.47 9.23
N LEU A 492 21.60 -25.08 10.21
CA LEU A 492 22.96 -24.65 10.58
C LEU A 492 24.00 -25.01 9.53
N LYS A 493 23.87 -26.16 8.87
CA LYS A 493 24.80 -26.58 7.80
C LYS A 493 24.69 -25.65 6.59
N GLU A 494 23.48 -25.45 6.06
CA GLU A 494 23.23 -24.60 4.91
C GLU A 494 23.65 -23.15 5.19
N ALA A 495 23.40 -22.63 6.40
CA ALA A 495 23.87 -21.31 6.79
C ALA A 495 25.41 -21.22 6.81
N CYS A 496 26.11 -22.23 7.36
CA CYS A 496 27.56 -22.25 7.37
C CYS A 496 28.17 -22.31 5.96
N GLU A 497 27.60 -23.13 5.08
CA GLU A 497 28.03 -23.26 3.69
C GLU A 497 27.86 -21.93 2.95
N LEU A 498 26.69 -21.31 3.04
CA LEU A 498 26.41 -20.02 2.43
C LEU A 498 27.33 -18.91 2.97
N LEU A 499 27.55 -18.86 4.28
CA LEU A 499 28.45 -17.87 4.90
C LEU A 499 29.92 -18.09 4.48
N GLN A 500 30.34 -19.34 4.27
CA GLN A 500 31.68 -19.66 3.76
C GLN A 500 31.91 -19.16 2.34
N GLU A 501 30.88 -19.20 1.48
CA GLU A 501 30.94 -18.61 0.14
C GLU A 501 30.95 -17.09 0.22
N LEU A 502 30.05 -16.51 1.03
CA LEU A 502 29.89 -15.07 1.18
C LEU A 502 31.14 -14.36 1.73
N LYS A 503 31.95 -15.03 2.56
CA LYS A 503 33.12 -14.39 3.20
C LYS A 503 34.11 -13.79 2.20
N PHE A 504 34.21 -14.36 1.00
CA PHE A 504 35.15 -13.90 -0.03
C PHE A 504 34.62 -12.67 -0.78
N GLU A 505 33.30 -12.50 -0.82
CA GLU A 505 32.66 -11.41 -1.56
C GLU A 505 32.25 -10.23 -0.66
N ILE A 506 32.09 -10.46 0.64
CA ILE A 506 31.49 -9.52 1.60
C ILE A 506 32.21 -8.17 1.69
N VAL A 507 33.50 -8.12 1.36
CA VAL A 507 34.30 -6.88 1.33
C VAL A 507 33.69 -5.87 0.34
N ASN A 508 33.08 -6.37 -0.73
CA ASN A 508 32.44 -5.55 -1.77
C ASN A 508 30.94 -5.34 -1.53
N TYR A 509 30.40 -5.83 -0.41
CA TYR A 509 28.96 -5.72 -0.14
C TYR A 509 28.59 -4.34 0.37
N PHE A 510 27.33 -3.94 0.17
CA PHE A 510 26.79 -2.75 0.82
C PHE A 510 26.73 -2.95 2.34
N GLU A 511 27.07 -1.91 3.11
CA GLU A 511 27.24 -1.97 4.57
C GLU A 511 25.97 -2.42 5.30
N ASP A 512 24.78 -2.04 4.81
CA ASP A 512 23.48 -2.47 5.33
C ASP A 512 23.23 -3.98 5.12
N LEU A 513 23.71 -4.55 4.01
CA LEU A 513 23.64 -5.98 3.76
C LEU A 513 24.61 -6.75 4.68
N VAL A 514 25.82 -6.24 4.91
CA VAL A 514 26.77 -6.83 5.87
C VAL A 514 26.17 -6.85 7.28
N GLN A 515 25.54 -5.75 7.70
CA GLN A 515 24.82 -5.68 8.97
C GLN A 515 23.68 -6.69 9.06
N SER A 516 22.94 -6.89 7.96
CA SER A 516 21.86 -7.87 7.89
C SER A 516 22.39 -9.30 8.03
N VAL A 517 23.50 -9.66 7.36
CA VAL A 517 24.17 -10.97 7.51
C VAL A 517 24.54 -11.24 8.98
N ILE A 518 25.17 -10.26 9.64
CA ILE A 518 25.57 -10.34 11.05
C ILE A 518 24.33 -10.53 11.93
N GLY A 519 23.30 -9.70 11.75
CA GLY A 519 22.09 -9.75 12.57
C GLY A 519 21.28 -11.04 12.39
N ILE A 520 21.17 -11.56 11.17
CA ILE A 520 20.52 -12.85 10.90
C ILE A 520 21.28 -13.97 11.61
N SER A 521 22.61 -13.98 11.50
CA SER A 521 23.46 -14.97 12.16
C SER A 521 23.36 -14.90 13.70
N GLU A 522 23.33 -13.70 14.28
CA GLU A 522 23.07 -13.50 15.72
C GLU A 522 21.68 -13.99 16.14
N SER A 523 20.66 -13.77 15.30
CA SER A 523 19.32 -14.29 15.54
C SER A 523 19.26 -15.83 15.50
N MET A 524 20.05 -16.46 14.64
CA MET A 524 20.17 -17.93 14.59
C MET A 524 20.84 -18.48 15.86
N LEU A 525 21.89 -17.81 16.33
CA LEU A 525 22.64 -18.21 17.54
C LEU A 525 21.84 -17.96 18.82
N SER A 526 21.00 -16.92 18.86
CA SER A 526 20.16 -16.58 20.03
C SER A 526 18.87 -17.41 20.17
N ASP A 527 18.71 -18.46 19.36
CA ASP A 527 17.61 -19.42 19.49
C ASP A 527 17.70 -20.16 20.85
N ARG A 528 16.77 -19.83 21.76
CA ARG A 528 16.71 -20.41 23.11
C ARG A 528 16.60 -21.93 23.11
N TYR A 529 15.95 -22.51 22.09
CA TYR A 529 15.82 -23.96 22.00
C TYR A 529 17.16 -24.60 21.66
N LEU A 530 17.90 -24.03 20.71
CA LEU A 530 19.24 -24.52 20.36
C LEU A 530 20.21 -24.41 21.53
N ALA A 531 20.21 -23.25 22.21
CA ALA A 531 21.05 -23.00 23.36
C ALA A 531 20.82 -24.02 24.48
N ARG A 532 19.56 -24.17 24.95
CA ARG A 532 19.21 -25.08 26.05
C ARG A 532 19.38 -26.55 25.71
N LYS A 533 18.99 -26.95 24.50
CA LYS A 533 18.93 -28.37 24.13
C LYS A 533 20.29 -28.94 23.75
N TYR A 534 21.16 -28.14 23.13
CA TYR A 534 22.40 -28.64 22.53
C TYR A 534 23.67 -27.95 23.05
N MET A 535 23.64 -26.66 23.44
CA MET A 535 24.85 -25.94 23.88
C MET A 535 25.15 -26.12 25.37
N GLU A 536 24.14 -25.93 26.22
CA GLU A 536 24.26 -25.99 27.69
C GLU A 536 24.58 -27.42 28.20
N LYS A 537 24.22 -28.45 27.43
CA LYS A 537 24.49 -29.85 27.79
C LYS A 537 25.94 -30.24 27.50
N LYS A 538 26.47 -31.11 28.37
CA LYS A 538 27.78 -31.76 28.16
C LYS A 538 27.74 -32.63 26.91
N GLU A 539 28.87 -32.73 26.23
CA GLU A 539 28.96 -33.47 24.96
C GLU A 539 28.66 -34.96 25.10
N GLU A 540 28.95 -35.52 26.27
CA GLU A 540 28.65 -36.90 26.69
C GLU A 540 27.14 -37.18 26.78
N GLU A 541 26.33 -36.14 27.05
CA GLU A 541 24.86 -36.23 27.19
C GLU A 541 24.13 -36.01 25.87
N LEU A 542 24.86 -35.70 24.79
CA LEU A 542 24.31 -35.44 23.47
C LEU A 542 24.31 -36.70 22.61
N THR A 543 23.23 -36.89 21.86
CA THR A 543 23.19 -37.85 20.76
C THR A 543 24.16 -37.44 19.64
N ASP A 544 24.50 -38.35 18.72
CA ASP A 544 25.36 -38.01 17.57
C ASP A 544 24.78 -36.87 16.72
N TYR A 545 23.46 -36.80 16.61
CA TYR A 545 22.76 -35.65 16.03
C TYR A 545 23.05 -34.37 16.83
N GLY A 546 22.91 -34.39 18.15
CA GLY A 546 23.18 -33.24 19.03
C GLY A 546 24.64 -32.77 18.98
N LYS A 547 25.61 -33.69 18.89
CA LYS A 547 27.03 -33.38 18.69
C LYS A 547 27.26 -32.68 17.35
N THR A 548 26.60 -33.15 16.29
CA THR A 548 26.69 -32.54 14.95
C THR A 548 26.07 -31.13 14.92
N VAL A 549 24.94 -30.93 15.62
CA VAL A 549 24.34 -29.60 15.82
C VAL A 549 25.31 -28.67 16.55
N LYS A 550 25.91 -29.14 17.66
CA LYS A 550 26.89 -28.38 18.45
C LYS A 550 28.12 -27.97 17.63
N ARG A 551 28.62 -28.87 16.78
CA ARG A 551 29.74 -28.57 15.87
C ARG A 551 29.40 -27.48 14.85
N ASN A 552 28.25 -27.57 14.17
CA ASN A 552 27.86 -26.55 13.18
C ASN A 552 27.51 -25.21 13.83
N TYR A 553 26.95 -25.22 15.05
CA TYR A 553 26.77 -24.01 15.85
C TYR A 553 28.11 -23.31 16.12
N GLY A 554 29.14 -24.06 16.53
CA GLY A 554 30.49 -23.50 16.72
C GLY A 554 31.11 -22.94 15.44
N LYS A 555 30.90 -23.59 14.29
CA LYS A 555 31.31 -23.06 12.98
C LYS A 555 30.63 -21.72 12.66
N LEU A 556 29.32 -21.63 12.92
CA LEU A 556 28.55 -20.39 12.71
C LEU A 556 29.07 -19.24 13.58
N VAL A 557 29.46 -19.51 14.83
CA VAL A 557 30.09 -18.51 15.70
C VAL A 557 31.42 -18.01 15.10
N SER A 558 32.30 -18.92 14.68
CA SER A 558 33.57 -18.56 14.05
C SER A 558 33.37 -17.68 12.82
N LEU A 559 32.43 -18.04 11.95
CA LEU A 559 32.11 -17.26 10.76
C LEU A 559 31.57 -15.88 11.16
N LEU A 560 30.66 -15.79 12.12
CA LEU A 560 30.13 -14.52 12.60
C LEU A 560 31.23 -13.57 13.10
N ASP A 561 32.21 -14.09 13.84
CA ASP A 561 33.34 -13.31 14.33
C ASP A 561 34.22 -12.79 13.19
N GLU A 562 34.45 -13.61 12.15
CA GLU A 562 35.12 -13.17 10.92
C GLU A 562 34.36 -12.02 10.24
N PHE A 563 33.04 -12.14 10.06
CA PHE A 563 32.21 -11.08 9.46
C PHE A 563 32.24 -9.78 10.28
N LYS A 564 32.20 -9.87 11.62
CA LYS A 564 32.35 -8.71 12.51
C LYS A 564 33.72 -8.06 12.38
N SER A 565 34.80 -8.85 12.27
CA SER A 565 36.16 -8.34 12.06
C SER A 565 36.29 -7.61 10.73
N ILE A 566 35.80 -8.20 9.63
CA ILE A 566 35.87 -7.59 8.30
C ILE A 566 35.16 -6.22 8.30
N ARG A 567 33.98 -6.16 8.91
CA ARG A 567 33.22 -4.90 9.05
C ARG A 567 34.00 -3.85 9.86
N LYS A 568 34.63 -4.26 10.97
CA LYS A 568 35.43 -3.35 11.82
C LYS A 568 36.61 -2.75 11.03
N THR A 569 37.37 -3.58 10.33
CA THR A 569 38.49 -3.12 9.48
C THR A 569 38.01 -2.11 8.42
N ARG A 570 36.84 -2.34 7.84
CA ARG A 570 36.25 -1.44 6.84
C ARG A 570 35.82 -0.09 7.42
N ALA A 571 35.24 -0.11 8.63
CA ALA A 571 34.88 1.10 9.36
C ALA A 571 36.10 1.93 9.79
N GLU A 572 37.24 1.28 10.06
CA GLU A 572 38.52 1.94 10.38
C GLU A 572 39.20 2.55 9.13
N LEU A 573 38.99 1.96 7.94
CA LEU A 573 39.54 2.46 6.67
C LEU A 573 38.80 3.70 6.12
N LEU A 574 37.48 3.81 6.33
CA LEU A 574 36.67 4.91 5.78
C LEU A 574 37.13 6.32 6.20
N PRO A 575 37.48 6.57 7.48
CA PRO A 575 38.02 7.87 7.91
C PRO A 575 39.39 8.19 7.29
N SER A 576 40.27 7.20 7.13
CA SER A 576 41.64 7.40 6.64
C SER A 576 41.71 7.88 5.17
N LEU A 577 40.69 7.53 4.37
CA LEU A 577 40.55 7.99 2.97
C LEU A 577 39.97 9.40 2.86
N LEU A 578 39.24 9.88 3.87
CA LEU A 578 38.71 11.25 3.91
C LEU A 578 39.72 12.27 4.45
N GLU A 579 40.75 11.83 5.17
CA GLU A 579 41.87 12.68 5.61
C GLU A 579 43.00 12.80 4.56
N THR A 580 42.95 12.00 3.49
CA THR A 580 43.96 11.98 2.41
C THR A 580 43.41 12.37 1.03
N GLY A 581 42.17 12.89 0.96
CA GLY A 581 41.51 13.36 -0.27
C GLY A 581 41.38 14.88 -0.35
#